data_AF-A0A3B9WU38-F1
#
_entry.id   AF-A0A3B9WU38-F1
#
_cell.length_a   1.000
_cell.length_b   1.000
_cell.length_c   1.000
_cell.angle_alpha   90.00
_cell.angle_beta   90.00
_cell.angle_gamma   90.00
#
_symmetry.space_group_name_H-M   'P 1'
#
loop_
_entity.id
_entity.type
_entity.pdbx_description
1 polymer ?
#
loop_
_entity_poly.entity_id
_entity_poly.type
_entity_poly.pdbx_seq_one_letter_code
_entity_poly.pdbx_strand_id
1 'polypeptide(L)'
;MKKFIAGFVLFITILFINTPEAFAYENITVVIDAGHGGSDLSQEAQTGAVYEDGLIEKDVDLITARAMYDELSQYPNLTVYMTRNEDTALSLEERIDYAASVGADLVVSVHYNASSDHLFYGSEIFTSAFGSCYTTGFGVASCIMNRFKEYGLCDKGIRTRLNSENLDYYGVIRHGKDLNVPVIIVEHGYLDNPL
;
A
#
# COMPACT_ATOMS: atom_id res chain seq x y z
N MET A 1 -38.50 -61.73 7.79
CA MET A 1 -38.62 -60.38 7.19
C MET A 1 -38.17 -59.35 8.22
N LYS A 2 -37.23 -58.45 7.85
CA LYS A 2 -36.84 -57.16 8.49
C LYS A 2 -36.22 -57.27 9.91
N LYS A 3 -34.91 -57.17 10.20
CA LYS A 3 -33.82 -56.23 9.84
C LYS A 3 -34.27 -54.75 9.88
N PHE A 4 -33.45 -53.89 10.49
CA PHE A 4 -33.53 -52.41 10.62
C PHE A 4 -34.06 -51.85 11.94
N ILE A 5 -33.23 -51.81 13.01
CA ILE A 5 -33.12 -50.66 13.94
C ILE A 5 -31.71 -50.67 14.58
N ALA A 6 -30.67 -50.29 13.82
CA ALA A 6 -29.33 -50.07 14.36
C ALA A 6 -28.57 -49.12 13.41
N GLY A 7 -29.09 -47.91 13.21
CA GLY A 7 -28.52 -47.00 12.23
C GLY A 7 -29.09 -45.58 12.27
N PHE A 8 -29.41 -45.05 13.45
CA PHE A 8 -29.88 -43.66 13.54
C PHE A 8 -29.28 -42.84 14.68
N VAL A 9 -28.40 -43.40 15.51
CA VAL A 9 -27.75 -42.65 16.61
C VAL A 9 -26.29 -42.30 16.32
N LEU A 10 -25.66 -42.88 15.28
CA LEU A 10 -24.27 -42.58 14.91
C LEU A 10 -24.13 -41.48 13.83
N PHE A 11 -25.24 -40.93 13.32
CA PHE A 11 -25.19 -39.93 12.24
C PHE A 11 -25.29 -38.48 12.73
N ILE A 12 -25.62 -38.24 14.00
CA ILE A 12 -25.77 -36.89 14.57
C ILE A 12 -24.46 -36.34 15.17
N THR A 13 -23.50 -37.20 15.52
CA THR A 13 -22.21 -36.76 16.09
C THR A 13 -21.17 -36.32 15.04
N ILE A 14 -21.37 -36.62 13.76
CA ILE A 14 -20.40 -36.27 12.69
C ILE A 14 -20.70 -34.89 12.06
N LEU A 15 -21.87 -34.29 12.32
CA LEU A 15 -22.25 -32.99 11.77
C LEU A 15 -21.68 -31.77 12.52
N PHE A 16 -20.89 -31.97 13.58
CA PHE A 16 -20.34 -30.88 14.40
C PHE A 16 -18.80 -30.79 14.40
N ILE A 17 -18.07 -31.51 13.52
CA ILE A 17 -16.59 -31.57 13.59
C ILE A 17 -15.90 -31.02 12.32
N ASN A 18 -16.57 -30.23 11.47
CA ASN A 18 -15.91 -29.60 10.32
C ASN A 18 -16.44 -28.20 10.02
N THR A 19 -16.65 -27.36 11.03
CA THR A 19 -16.27 -25.96 10.80
C THR A 19 -14.75 -25.97 10.86
N PRO A 20 -14.00 -25.74 9.77
CA PRO A 20 -12.63 -25.30 9.96
C PRO A 20 -12.74 -24.14 10.95
N GLU A 21 -12.08 -24.25 12.10
CA GLU A 21 -11.71 -23.04 12.83
C GLU A 21 -11.11 -22.17 11.75
N ALA A 22 -11.82 -21.09 11.37
CA ALA A 22 -11.26 -20.12 10.48
C ALA A 22 -9.95 -19.76 11.16
N PHE A 23 -8.82 -20.16 10.57
CA PHE A 23 -7.53 -19.66 10.99
C PHE A 23 -7.74 -18.15 10.93
N ALA A 24 -7.92 -17.54 12.09
CA ALA A 24 -8.01 -16.10 12.19
C ALA A 24 -6.64 -15.66 11.68
N TYR A 25 -6.60 -15.22 10.42
CA TYR A 25 -5.40 -14.60 9.89
C TYR A 25 -5.00 -13.54 10.91
N GLU A 26 -3.73 -13.55 11.29
CA GLU A 26 -3.18 -12.51 12.17
C GLU A 26 -3.62 -11.16 11.63
N ASN A 27 -4.17 -10.30 12.50
CA ASN A 27 -4.67 -9.01 12.09
C ASN A 27 -3.48 -8.15 11.62
N ILE A 28 -3.49 -7.74 10.37
CA ILE A 28 -2.42 -6.93 9.77
C ILE A 28 -2.81 -5.46 9.85
N THR A 29 -1.89 -4.62 10.32
CA THR A 29 -2.05 -3.18 10.35
C THR A 29 -1.39 -2.55 9.12
N VAL A 30 -2.19 -1.92 8.27
CA VAL A 30 -1.73 -1.19 7.08
C VAL A 30 -1.94 0.30 7.28
N VAL A 31 -0.91 1.09 7.00
CA VAL A 31 -1.02 2.55 6.94
C VAL A 31 -0.94 2.98 5.49
N ILE A 32 -1.93 3.73 5.03
CA ILE A 32 -1.95 4.35 3.72
C ILE A 32 -1.40 5.77 3.87
N ASP A 33 -0.27 6.03 3.24
CA ASP A 33 0.32 7.35 3.21
C ASP A 33 -0.10 8.07 1.92
N ALA A 34 -0.90 9.13 2.03
CA ALA A 34 -1.18 9.98 0.87
C ALA A 34 0.00 10.92 0.66
N GLY A 35 0.73 10.75 -0.45
CA GLY A 35 1.90 11.54 -0.83
C GLY A 35 1.63 13.04 -0.74
N HIS A 36 2.69 13.84 -0.49
CA HIS A 36 2.59 15.30 -0.45
C HIS A 36 1.55 15.82 0.56
N GLY A 37 0.96 16.98 0.32
CA GLY A 37 -0.06 17.60 1.17
C GLY A 37 0.41 18.91 1.82
N GLY A 38 -0.55 19.78 2.08
CA GLY A 38 -0.35 21.11 2.66
C GLY A 38 -0.85 22.22 1.74
N SER A 39 -1.20 23.36 2.34
CA SER A 39 -1.84 24.47 1.62
C SER A 39 -0.88 25.35 0.81
N ASP A 40 0.44 25.19 0.97
CA ASP A 40 1.41 26.03 0.29
C ASP A 40 1.73 25.48 -1.11
N LEU A 41 1.07 26.06 -2.12
CA LEU A 41 1.24 25.68 -3.52
C LEU A 41 2.60 26.11 -4.10
N SER A 42 3.41 26.89 -3.39
CA SER A 42 4.75 27.28 -3.84
C SER A 42 5.82 26.23 -3.52
N GLN A 43 5.49 25.23 -2.70
CA GLN A 43 6.41 24.21 -2.23
C GLN A 43 6.16 22.89 -2.98
N GLU A 44 7.01 22.54 -3.93
CA GLU A 44 6.91 21.31 -4.73
C GLU A 44 6.80 20.05 -3.85
N ALA A 45 7.48 20.02 -2.71
CA ALA A 45 7.37 18.91 -1.75
C ALA A 45 5.94 18.73 -1.19
N GLN A 46 5.15 19.81 -1.10
CA GLN A 46 3.75 19.77 -0.65
C GLN A 46 2.75 19.56 -1.79
N THR A 47 3.05 20.00 -3.01
CA THR A 47 2.14 19.82 -4.15
C THR A 47 2.34 18.50 -4.87
N GLY A 48 3.58 18.03 -4.96
CA GLY A 48 3.97 17.07 -5.99
C GLY A 48 3.88 17.71 -7.38
N ALA A 49 3.70 16.89 -8.40
CA ALA A 49 3.53 17.34 -9.77
C ALA A 49 2.24 18.16 -9.97
N VAL A 50 2.30 19.15 -10.87
CA VAL A 50 1.15 19.91 -11.36
C VAL A 50 0.99 19.60 -12.84
N TYR A 51 -0.17 19.07 -13.23
CA TYR A 51 -0.45 18.59 -14.59
C TYR A 51 -1.15 19.65 -15.45
N GLU A 52 -1.25 19.43 -16.77
CA GLU A 52 -1.67 20.45 -17.76
C GLU A 52 -3.08 21.04 -17.52
N ASP A 53 -3.99 20.29 -16.91
CA ASP A 53 -5.37 20.70 -16.61
C ASP A 53 -5.54 21.34 -15.22
N GLY A 54 -4.44 21.54 -14.49
CA GLY A 54 -4.43 22.06 -13.12
C GLY A 54 -4.70 20.99 -12.06
N LEU A 55 -4.74 19.71 -12.45
CA LEU A 55 -4.67 18.60 -11.50
C LEU A 55 -3.34 18.65 -10.73
N ILE A 56 -3.38 18.38 -9.43
CA ILE A 56 -2.21 18.40 -8.55
C ILE A 56 -2.07 17.02 -7.92
N GLU A 57 -0.87 16.46 -7.94
CA GLU A 57 -0.56 15.10 -7.46
C GLU A 57 -1.12 14.86 -6.04
N LYS A 58 -0.86 15.77 -5.09
CA LYS A 58 -1.36 15.65 -3.70
C LYS A 58 -2.87 15.40 -3.59
N ASP A 59 -3.65 15.93 -4.51
CA ASP A 59 -5.11 15.83 -4.51
C ASP A 59 -5.53 14.46 -5.04
N VAL A 60 -4.86 13.98 -6.10
CA VAL A 60 -5.07 12.63 -6.64
C VAL A 60 -4.63 11.57 -5.63
N ASP A 61 -3.48 11.76 -4.98
CA ASP A 61 -2.98 10.86 -3.93
C ASP A 61 -4.00 10.73 -2.80
N LEU A 62 -4.59 11.85 -2.36
CA LEU A 62 -5.59 11.84 -1.29
C LEU A 62 -6.88 11.12 -1.71
N ILE A 63 -7.34 11.32 -2.95
CA ILE A 63 -8.53 10.64 -3.48
C ILE A 63 -8.28 9.12 -3.53
N THR A 64 -7.15 8.71 -4.10
CA THR A 64 -6.76 7.30 -4.20
C THR A 64 -6.58 6.67 -2.83
N ALA A 65 -5.90 7.35 -1.90
CA ALA A 65 -5.70 6.87 -0.54
C ALA A 65 -7.01 6.68 0.23
N ARG A 66 -7.99 7.59 0.08
CA ARG A 66 -9.33 7.44 0.67
C ARG A 66 -10.09 6.26 0.08
N ALA A 67 -10.05 6.09 -1.24
CA ALA A 67 -10.69 4.93 -1.88
C ALA A 67 -10.06 3.60 -1.41
N MET A 68 -8.72 3.56 -1.27
CA MET A 68 -8.02 2.43 -0.68
C MET A 68 -8.42 2.20 0.78
N TYR A 69 -8.55 3.25 1.58
CA TYR A 69 -8.99 3.15 2.97
C TYR A 69 -10.39 2.54 3.07
N ASP A 70 -11.34 3.06 2.29
CA ASP A 70 -12.73 2.61 2.29
C ASP A 70 -12.84 1.14 1.84
N GLU A 71 -12.03 0.72 0.86
CA GLU A 71 -12.02 -0.67 0.40
C GLU A 71 -11.35 -1.60 1.43
N LEU A 72 -10.14 -1.28 1.87
CA LEU A 72 -9.37 -2.14 2.77
C LEU A 72 -10.00 -2.26 4.16
N SER A 73 -10.75 -1.25 4.60
CA SER A 73 -11.46 -1.27 5.89
C SER A 73 -12.64 -2.27 5.91
N GLN A 74 -13.05 -2.82 4.76
CA GLN A 74 -14.09 -3.85 4.70
C GLN A 74 -13.57 -5.25 5.07
N TYR A 75 -12.24 -5.44 5.15
CA TYR A 75 -11.64 -6.74 5.43
C TYR A 75 -11.45 -6.93 6.95
N PRO A 76 -12.06 -7.97 7.55
CA PRO A 76 -12.10 -8.14 9.02
C PRO A 76 -10.75 -8.46 9.67
N ASN A 77 -9.73 -8.80 8.87
CA ASN A 77 -8.37 -9.11 9.31
C ASN A 77 -7.38 -7.99 8.97
N LEU A 78 -7.86 -6.82 8.55
CA LEU A 78 -7.05 -5.63 8.33
C LEU A 78 -7.47 -4.52 9.28
N THR A 79 -6.48 -3.89 9.91
CA THR A 79 -6.65 -2.59 10.55
C THR A 79 -5.99 -1.55 9.66
N VAL A 80 -6.75 -0.55 9.21
CA VAL A 80 -6.27 0.43 8.24
C VAL A 80 -6.24 1.82 8.86
N TYR A 81 -5.14 2.53 8.65
CA TYR A 81 -4.97 3.93 9.04
C TYR A 81 -4.51 4.76 7.84
N MET A 82 -4.63 6.08 7.94
CA MET A 82 -4.10 7.02 6.95
C MET A 82 -3.16 8.02 7.63
N THR A 83 -2.05 8.39 6.98
CA THR A 83 -1.16 9.45 7.52
C THR A 83 -1.87 10.81 7.53
N ARG A 84 -2.65 11.10 6.48
CA ARG A 84 -3.54 12.26 6.39
C ARG A 84 -4.86 11.87 5.71
N ASN A 85 -5.95 12.45 6.20
CA ASN A 85 -7.26 12.39 5.55
C ASN A 85 -7.75 13.77 5.12
N GLU A 86 -6.89 14.78 5.15
CA GLU A 86 -7.16 16.14 4.68
C GLU A 86 -5.91 16.66 3.95
N ASP A 87 -6.00 17.84 3.35
CA ASP A 87 -4.85 18.50 2.73
C ASP A 87 -3.98 19.17 3.80
N THR A 88 -3.16 18.36 4.45
CA THR A 88 -2.26 18.78 5.54
C THR A 88 -0.83 18.40 5.22
N ALA A 89 0.10 19.31 5.53
CA ALA A 89 1.53 19.04 5.41
C ALA A 89 2.00 18.09 6.52
N LEU A 90 2.77 17.08 6.13
CA LEU A 90 3.50 16.17 7.03
C LEU A 90 4.91 15.97 6.51
N SER A 91 5.90 16.02 7.41
CA SER A 91 7.27 15.64 7.09
C SER A 91 7.35 14.14 6.74
N LEU A 92 8.47 13.74 6.13
CA LEU A 92 8.69 12.33 5.80
C LEU A 92 8.80 11.47 7.07
N GLU A 93 9.39 12.01 8.13
CA GLU A 93 9.50 11.38 9.44
C GLU A 93 8.15 11.28 10.15
N GLU A 94 7.34 12.36 10.17
CA GLU A 94 6.02 12.36 10.83
C GLU A 94 5.08 11.27 10.30
N ARG A 95 5.11 11.03 8.98
CA ARG A 95 4.33 9.97 8.32
C ARG A 95 4.63 8.58 8.89
N ILE A 96 5.92 8.30 9.06
CA ILE A 96 6.39 6.98 9.45
C ILE A 96 6.43 6.83 10.97
N ASP A 97 6.68 7.91 11.71
CA ASP A 97 6.53 7.94 13.17
C ASP A 97 5.08 7.64 13.56
N TYR A 98 4.10 8.23 12.85
CA TYR A 98 2.70 7.87 13.02
C TYR A 98 2.46 6.39 12.73
N ALA A 99 2.97 5.87 11.61
CA ALA A 99 2.80 4.47 11.25
C ALA A 99 3.39 3.50 12.29
N ALA A 100 4.59 3.81 12.79
CA ALA A 100 5.21 3.05 13.87
C ALA A 100 4.37 3.12 15.16
N SER A 101 3.80 4.28 15.48
CA SER A 101 2.99 4.48 16.70
C SER A 101 1.71 3.65 16.73
N VAL A 102 1.14 3.34 15.56
CA VAL A 102 -0.05 2.48 15.42
C VAL A 102 0.30 1.00 15.18
N GLY A 103 1.58 0.65 15.20
CA GLY A 103 2.05 -0.73 15.00
C GLY A 103 1.88 -1.23 13.56
N ALA A 104 2.14 -0.38 12.57
CA ALA A 104 2.01 -0.76 11.16
C ALA A 104 2.95 -1.91 10.76
N ASP A 105 2.38 -2.92 10.12
CA ASP A 105 3.11 -4.01 9.47
C ASP A 105 3.58 -3.62 8.06
N LEU A 106 2.89 -2.65 7.45
CA LEU A 106 3.20 -2.11 6.13
C LEU A 106 2.68 -0.68 6.00
N VAL A 107 3.50 0.17 5.38
CA VAL A 107 3.06 1.46 4.84
C VAL A 107 2.99 1.38 3.31
N VAL A 108 1.87 1.80 2.75
CA VAL A 108 1.69 1.99 1.31
C VAL A 108 1.59 3.48 1.03
N SER A 109 2.65 4.06 0.50
CA SER A 109 2.70 5.47 0.10
C SER A 109 2.23 5.62 -1.34
N VAL A 110 1.16 6.40 -1.52
CA VAL A 110 0.45 6.60 -2.79
C VAL A 110 1.00 7.84 -3.46
N HIS A 111 1.45 7.66 -4.70
CA HIS A 111 2.00 8.71 -5.57
C HIS A 111 1.58 8.53 -7.03
N TYR A 112 1.73 9.60 -7.81
CA TYR A 112 1.60 9.60 -9.26
C TYR A 112 2.75 10.38 -9.91
N ASN A 113 3.47 9.71 -10.80
CA ASN A 113 4.63 10.27 -11.46
C ASN A 113 4.29 11.41 -12.44
N ALA A 114 5.34 12.15 -12.76
CA ALA A 114 5.47 12.97 -13.96
C ALA A 114 6.85 12.79 -14.60
N SER A 115 7.00 13.14 -15.87
CA SER A 115 8.25 13.11 -16.62
C SER A 115 8.50 14.41 -17.37
N SER A 116 9.76 14.83 -17.49
CA SER A 116 10.09 16.11 -18.16
C SER A 116 9.59 16.18 -19.60
N ASP A 117 9.55 15.04 -20.28
CA ASP A 117 9.21 14.94 -21.70
C ASP A 117 7.75 14.53 -21.90
N HIS A 118 7.00 14.24 -20.84
CA HIS A 118 5.59 13.80 -20.87
C HIS A 118 5.32 12.52 -21.69
N LEU A 119 6.36 11.71 -21.92
CA LEU A 119 6.30 10.49 -22.74
C LEU A 119 6.32 9.20 -21.91
N PHE A 120 6.60 9.28 -20.61
CA PHE A 120 6.66 8.08 -19.76
C PHE A 120 5.27 7.67 -19.33
N TYR A 121 5.02 6.36 -19.27
CA TYR A 121 3.77 5.77 -18.81
C TYR A 121 4.07 4.49 -18.03
N GLY A 122 3.03 3.96 -17.39
CA GLY A 122 3.09 2.73 -16.58
C GLY A 122 3.34 2.99 -15.10
N SER A 123 3.26 1.91 -14.32
CA SER A 123 3.38 1.94 -12.86
C SER A 123 4.74 1.39 -12.43
N GLU A 124 5.28 1.93 -11.35
CA GLU A 124 6.45 1.40 -10.66
C GLU A 124 6.28 1.44 -9.15
N ILE A 125 7.00 0.55 -8.46
CA ILE A 125 6.97 0.50 -7.00
C ILE A 125 8.39 0.54 -6.46
N PHE A 126 8.63 1.40 -5.48
CA PHE A 126 9.89 1.46 -4.76
C PHE A 126 9.77 0.78 -3.39
N THR A 127 10.81 0.08 -2.97
CA THR A 127 10.95 -0.50 -1.63
C THR A 127 12.38 -0.32 -1.12
N SER A 128 12.60 -0.58 0.17
CA SER A 128 13.95 -0.57 0.78
C SER A 128 14.85 -1.58 0.09
N ALA A 129 16.14 -1.27 -0.02
CA ALA A 129 17.15 -2.21 -0.51
C ALA A 129 17.62 -3.23 0.54
N PHE A 130 17.13 -3.14 1.79
CA PHE A 130 17.75 -3.82 2.92
C PHE A 130 16.80 -4.73 3.71
N GLY A 131 17.34 -5.89 4.10
CA GLY A 131 16.81 -6.74 5.17
C GLY A 131 15.37 -7.24 4.99
N SER A 132 14.66 -7.32 6.11
CA SER A 132 13.24 -7.70 6.18
C SER A 132 12.36 -6.71 5.40
N CYS A 133 12.66 -5.42 5.45
CA CYS A 133 11.92 -4.39 4.74
C CYS A 133 11.94 -4.60 3.21
N TYR A 134 13.11 -4.95 2.64
CA TYR A 134 13.18 -5.37 1.22
C TYR A 134 12.29 -6.58 0.96
N THR A 135 12.40 -7.63 1.78
CA THR A 135 11.69 -8.90 1.56
C THR A 135 10.17 -8.70 1.60
N THR A 136 9.67 -8.04 2.63
CA THR A 136 8.24 -7.73 2.78
C THR A 136 7.76 -6.81 1.68
N GLY A 137 8.45 -5.69 1.46
CA GLY A 137 8.05 -4.71 0.46
C GLY A 137 8.08 -5.26 -0.96
N PHE A 138 9.10 -6.03 -1.34
CA PHE A 138 9.18 -6.68 -2.66
C PHE A 138 8.08 -7.72 -2.86
N GLY A 139 7.76 -8.50 -1.82
CA GLY A 139 6.68 -9.48 -1.85
C GLY A 139 5.32 -8.84 -2.10
N VAL A 140 4.98 -7.80 -1.34
CA VAL A 140 3.72 -7.05 -1.51
C VAL A 140 3.69 -6.31 -2.86
N ALA A 141 4.78 -5.64 -3.22
CA ALA A 141 4.90 -4.94 -4.49
C ALA A 141 4.72 -5.88 -5.69
N SER A 142 5.19 -7.13 -5.61
CA SER A 142 4.98 -8.15 -6.66
C SER A 142 3.51 -8.50 -6.83
N CYS A 143 2.75 -8.63 -5.74
CA CYS A 143 1.31 -8.86 -5.81
C CYS A 143 0.57 -7.68 -6.46
N ILE A 144 0.94 -6.45 -6.08
CA ILE A 144 0.33 -5.23 -6.64
C ILE A 144 0.65 -5.09 -8.13
N MET A 145 1.93 -5.21 -8.51
CA MET A 145 2.34 -5.10 -9.93
C MET A 145 1.69 -6.16 -10.81
N ASN A 146 1.56 -7.41 -10.32
CA ASN A 146 0.83 -8.45 -11.03
C ASN A 146 -0.63 -8.05 -11.27
N ARG A 147 -1.30 -7.47 -10.27
CA ARG A 147 -2.69 -7.01 -10.40
C ARG A 147 -2.80 -5.80 -11.34
N PHE A 148 -1.88 -4.85 -11.28
CA PHE A 148 -1.83 -3.72 -12.22
C PHE A 148 -1.69 -4.21 -13.67
N LYS A 149 -0.82 -5.18 -13.91
CA LYS A 149 -0.67 -5.82 -15.22
C LYS A 149 -1.95 -6.51 -15.68
N GLU A 150 -2.67 -7.19 -14.79
CA GLU A 150 -3.98 -7.80 -15.10
C GLU A 150 -5.03 -6.74 -15.52
N TYR A 151 -4.94 -5.53 -14.97
CA TYR A 151 -5.76 -4.38 -15.36
C TYR A 151 -5.25 -3.63 -16.60
N GLY A 152 -4.16 -4.09 -17.21
CA GLY A 152 -3.61 -3.53 -18.44
C GLY A 152 -2.63 -2.37 -18.24
N LEU A 153 -2.22 -2.07 -17.00
CA LEU A 153 -1.20 -1.07 -16.74
C LEU A 153 0.17 -1.59 -17.18
N CYS A 154 0.99 -0.71 -17.77
CA CYS A 154 2.35 -1.05 -18.15
C CYS A 154 3.22 -1.24 -16.89
N ASP A 155 3.83 -2.42 -16.76
CA ASP A 155 4.71 -2.79 -15.66
C ASP A 155 6.13 -2.23 -15.89
N LYS A 156 6.52 -1.20 -15.13
CA LYS A 156 7.88 -0.65 -15.14
C LYS A 156 8.80 -1.28 -14.08
N GLY A 157 8.28 -2.24 -13.32
CA GLY A 157 9.01 -3.04 -12.34
C GLY A 157 9.02 -2.47 -10.93
N ILE A 158 9.58 -3.30 -10.03
CA ILE A 158 9.84 -2.98 -8.63
C ILE A 158 11.30 -2.60 -8.49
N ARG A 159 11.58 -1.48 -7.84
CA ARG A 159 12.91 -0.87 -7.80
C ARG A 159 13.35 -0.59 -6.37
N THR A 160 14.66 -0.54 -6.20
CA THR A 160 15.31 0.04 -5.04
C THR A 160 16.20 1.18 -5.53
N ARG A 161 16.45 2.18 -4.68
CA ARG A 161 17.29 3.32 -5.04
C ARG A 161 18.11 3.73 -3.84
N LEU A 162 19.43 3.79 -4.02
CA LEU A 162 20.37 4.25 -2.99
C LEU A 162 20.82 5.68 -3.26
N ASN A 163 21.08 6.43 -2.20
CA ASN A 163 21.76 7.73 -2.27
C ASN A 163 23.30 7.54 -2.33
N SER A 164 24.06 8.65 -2.35
CA SER A 164 25.53 8.63 -2.39
C SER A 164 26.20 8.03 -1.15
N GLU A 165 25.44 7.84 -0.06
CA GLU A 165 25.90 7.27 1.21
C GLU A 165 25.54 5.77 1.33
N ASN A 166 25.03 5.15 0.25
CA ASN A 166 24.51 3.78 0.23
C ASN A 166 23.34 3.54 1.20
N LEU A 167 22.54 4.58 1.47
CA LEU A 167 21.29 4.47 2.21
C LEU A 167 20.10 4.51 1.23
N ASP A 168 18.94 4.00 1.65
CA ASP A 168 17.71 4.17 0.88
C ASP A 168 17.48 5.64 0.53
N TYR A 169 17.21 5.92 -0.75
CA TYR A 169 17.13 7.27 -1.29
C TYR A 169 15.90 8.02 -0.76
N TYR A 170 14.74 7.38 -0.82
CA TYR A 170 13.47 7.97 -0.41
C TYR A 170 13.36 8.03 1.12
N GLY A 171 13.06 9.21 1.66
CA GLY A 171 13.07 9.45 3.11
C GLY A 171 12.10 8.56 3.89
N VAL A 172 10.88 8.37 3.41
CA VAL A 172 9.89 7.48 4.06
C VAL A 172 10.36 6.03 4.09
N ILE A 173 10.98 5.53 3.00
CA ILE A 173 11.53 4.17 2.96
C ILE A 173 12.71 4.04 3.91
N ARG A 174 13.62 5.03 3.92
CA ARG A 174 14.79 5.04 4.80
C ARG A 174 14.39 5.06 6.27
N HIS A 175 13.51 5.98 6.66
CA HIS A 175 13.03 6.10 8.04
C HIS A 175 12.21 4.88 8.47
N GLY A 176 11.38 4.34 7.57
CA GLY A 176 10.64 3.10 7.81
C GLY A 176 11.58 1.94 8.09
N LYS A 177 12.63 1.77 7.28
CA LYS A 177 13.68 0.77 7.54
C LYS A 177 14.36 1.00 8.89
N ASP A 178 14.63 2.24 9.29
CA ASP A 178 15.26 2.56 10.59
C ASP A 178 14.38 2.16 11.79
N LEU A 179 13.05 2.22 11.62
CA LEU A 179 12.07 1.79 12.62
C LEU A 179 11.57 0.35 12.42
N ASN A 180 12.12 -0.39 11.44
CA ASN A 180 11.66 -1.73 11.03
C ASN A 180 10.16 -1.77 10.67
N VAL A 181 9.66 -0.71 10.03
CA VAL A 181 8.34 -0.60 9.41
C VAL A 181 8.54 -0.67 7.89
N PRO A 182 8.15 -1.77 7.21
CA PRO A 182 8.25 -1.86 5.75
C PRO A 182 7.41 -0.78 5.06
N VAL A 183 8.01 -0.12 4.06
CA VAL A 183 7.35 0.92 3.26
C VAL A 183 7.51 0.58 1.78
N ILE A 184 6.40 0.69 1.04
CA ILE A 184 6.43 0.74 -0.42
C ILE A 184 5.91 2.10 -0.89
N ILE A 185 6.54 2.67 -1.91
CA ILE A 185 6.01 3.83 -2.64
C ILE A 185 5.44 3.29 -3.94
N VAL A 186 4.15 3.49 -4.18
CA VAL A 186 3.46 3.05 -5.38
C VAL A 186 3.23 4.26 -6.27
N GLU A 187 4.00 4.33 -7.36
CA GLU A 187 3.78 5.25 -8.46
C GLU A 187 2.75 4.63 -9.40
N HIS A 188 1.48 5.02 -9.24
CA HIS A 188 0.36 4.36 -9.91
C HIS A 188 0.39 4.55 -11.43
N GLY A 189 0.94 5.66 -11.90
CA GLY A 189 1.05 6.00 -13.31
C GLY A 189 1.72 7.36 -13.49
N TYR A 190 1.86 7.78 -14.74
CA TYR A 190 2.34 9.10 -15.12
C TYR A 190 1.13 9.90 -15.62
N LEU A 191 0.63 10.84 -14.81
CA LEU A 191 -0.60 11.58 -15.16
C LEU A 191 -0.35 12.72 -16.16
N ASP A 192 0.91 13.03 -16.42
CA ASP A 192 1.33 13.95 -17.48
C ASP A 192 1.45 13.27 -18.85
N ASN A 193 1.20 11.96 -18.94
CA ASN A 193 1.17 11.28 -20.22
C ASN A 193 -0.17 11.52 -20.95
N PRO A 194 -0.16 12.02 -22.20
CA PRO A 194 -1.38 12.35 -22.93
C PRO A 194 -2.14 11.14 -23.53
N LEU A 195 -1.70 9.89 -23.26
CA LEU A 195 -2.22 8.65 -23.86
C LEU A 195 -2.98 7.77 -22.87
#